data_AF-A0A317DZQ6-F1
#
_entry.id   AF-A0A317DZQ6-F1
#
_cell.length_a   1.000
_cell.length_b   1.000
_cell.length_c   1.000
_cell.angle_alpha   90.00
_cell.angle_beta   90.00
_cell.angle_gamma   90.00
#
_symmetry.space_group_name_H-M   'P 1'
#
loop_
_entity.id
_entity.type
_entity.pdbx_description
1 polymer ?
#
loop_
_entity_poly.entity_id
_entity_poly.type
_entity_poly.pdbx_seq_one_letter_code
_entity_poly.pdbx_strand_id
1 'polypeptide(L)'
;MTSEDQRKDADPQPVPPAEAYETLAYGYAEGGKPPPAFVRYVGYGLLALAVVSAVLVLYMVYGFGWAGVVGLLLTAGVGAAVGFGLTFIPVWRADWRKALRLGFASLLALGALWGTHGGVYGDARQKRATFEALAGAKTPAEARARLGAITTGNRYATFLVFAMDRAAATRASARTLLDSAQIGSVDWNIANLDPADKTGLTALHSRLLDSDVLLSGMPDQLQALYKREGEEIMAAAAHLELSPEFRANAQANMLQRQREYLAFYVALSLTTRKAVSELAGIANGLAQGKATRGADGKLVYGDDKTRATVEGHIAELDKARAAVVKLVEAAKLLDQKYDATGR
;
A
#
# COMPACT_ATOMS: atom_id res chain seq x y z
N MET A 1 70.21 -71.89 14.53
CA MET A 1 69.75 -73.21 15.02
C MET A 1 68.23 -73.17 14.99
N THR A 2 67.65 -73.67 13.90
CA THR A 2 67.04 -75.03 13.83
C THR A 2 65.77 -75.05 14.67
N SER A 3 64.62 -74.83 14.03
CA SER A 3 63.79 -75.85 13.36
C SER A 3 63.05 -76.74 14.36
N GLU A 4 61.77 -76.93 14.07
CA GLU A 4 60.83 -77.93 14.63
C GLU A 4 59.78 -77.38 15.60
N ASP A 5 58.55 -77.84 15.36
CA ASP A 5 57.27 -77.58 16.01
C ASP A 5 56.59 -76.24 15.66
N GLN A 6 55.59 -76.14 14.77
CA GLN A 6 54.55 -77.09 14.41
C GLN A 6 54.08 -76.87 12.96
N ARG A 7 54.22 -77.92 12.13
CA ARG A 7 53.36 -78.14 10.96
C ARG A 7 52.11 -78.88 11.45
N LYS A 8 50.95 -78.26 11.25
CA LYS A 8 49.65 -78.93 11.20
C LYS A 8 48.88 -78.35 10.03
N ASP A 9 48.70 -79.18 9.02
CA ASP A 9 47.45 -79.38 8.28
C ASP A 9 46.66 -78.10 7.92
N ALA A 10 46.96 -77.56 6.76
CA ALA A 10 45.98 -76.80 5.98
C ALA A 10 45.98 -77.37 4.57
N ASP A 11 45.06 -78.30 4.32
CA ASP A 11 44.60 -78.61 2.98
C ASP A 11 44.25 -77.30 2.24
N PRO A 12 44.55 -77.17 0.94
CA PRO A 12 44.09 -76.03 0.17
C PRO A 12 42.55 -76.05 0.18
N GLN A 13 41.94 -75.07 0.84
CA GLN A 13 40.51 -74.83 0.66
C GLN A 13 40.26 -74.60 -0.85
N PRO A 14 39.26 -75.26 -1.44
CA PRO A 14 38.87 -74.98 -2.81
C PRO A 14 38.45 -73.52 -2.90
N VAL A 15 39.02 -72.80 -3.88
CA VAL A 15 38.54 -71.48 -4.26
C VAL A 15 37.04 -71.65 -4.59
N PRO A 16 36.12 -71.01 -3.85
CA PRO A 16 34.72 -71.14 -4.16
C PRO A 16 34.47 -70.56 -5.56
N PRO A 17 33.56 -71.16 -6.36
CA PRO A 17 33.22 -70.61 -7.67
C PRO A 17 32.76 -69.16 -7.51
N ALA A 18 33.02 -68.33 -8.53
CA ALA A 18 32.78 -66.89 -8.53
C ALA A 18 31.34 -66.47 -8.12
N GLU A 19 30.40 -67.40 -8.11
CA GLU A 19 29.02 -67.24 -7.64
C GLU A 19 28.91 -66.98 -6.12
N ALA A 20 29.93 -67.31 -5.32
CA ALA A 20 29.91 -67.10 -3.86
C ALA A 20 30.21 -65.67 -3.42
N TYR A 21 30.73 -64.80 -4.30
CA TYR A 21 31.02 -63.40 -3.98
C TYR A 21 29.88 -62.44 -4.35
N GLU A 22 28.93 -62.85 -5.20
CA GLU A 22 27.76 -62.01 -5.53
C GLU A 22 26.68 -62.01 -4.44
N THR A 23 26.65 -63.03 -3.58
CA THR A 23 25.62 -63.16 -2.53
C THR A 23 25.91 -62.37 -1.26
N LEU A 24 27.10 -61.78 -1.10
CA LEU A 24 27.45 -60.96 0.08
C LEU A 24 27.13 -59.47 -0.07
N ALA A 25 26.82 -58.97 -1.27
CA ALA A 25 26.47 -57.56 -1.49
C ALA A 25 24.98 -57.25 -1.35
N TYR A 26 24.12 -58.26 -1.28
CA TYR A 26 22.69 -58.09 -1.10
C TYR A 26 22.17 -59.16 -0.14
N GLY A 27 21.78 -58.74 1.06
CA GLY A 27 21.07 -59.59 2.01
C GLY A 27 19.73 -60.06 1.42
N TYR A 28 19.77 -61.18 0.72
CA TYR A 28 18.59 -61.92 0.31
C TYR A 28 18.37 -63.04 1.33
N ALA A 29 17.26 -62.95 2.05
CA ALA A 29 16.68 -64.13 2.69
C ALA A 29 16.49 -65.20 1.61
N GLU A 30 16.88 -66.44 1.94
CA GLU A 30 16.77 -67.61 1.09
C GLU A 30 15.40 -67.66 0.39
N GLY A 31 15.39 -67.65 -0.96
CA GLY A 31 14.19 -67.95 -1.76
C GLY A 31 13.52 -66.80 -2.52
N GLY A 32 14.10 -65.61 -2.63
CA GLY A 32 13.52 -64.49 -3.39
C GLY A 32 14.06 -64.37 -4.83
N LYS A 33 13.22 -64.61 -5.85
CA LYS A 33 13.52 -64.21 -7.24
C LYS A 33 13.94 -62.72 -7.27
N PRO A 34 14.88 -62.31 -8.15
CA PRO A 34 15.28 -60.90 -8.24
C PRO A 34 14.02 -60.04 -8.41
N PRO A 35 13.94 -58.87 -7.74
CA PRO A 35 12.79 -58.00 -7.89
C PRO A 35 12.58 -57.77 -9.39
N PRO A 36 11.37 -58.05 -9.90
CA PRO A 36 11.12 -58.00 -11.33
C PRO A 36 11.55 -56.64 -11.87
N ALA A 37 12.18 -56.61 -13.04
CA ALA A 37 12.89 -55.43 -13.58
C ALA A 37 12.04 -54.14 -13.52
N PHE A 38 10.71 -54.24 -13.53
CA PHE A 38 9.80 -53.11 -13.33
C PHE A 38 10.00 -52.37 -12.00
N VAL A 39 10.39 -53.02 -10.90
CA VAL A 39 10.62 -52.35 -9.61
C VAL A 39 11.84 -51.44 -9.71
N ARG A 40 12.87 -51.87 -10.45
CA ARG A 40 14.03 -51.03 -10.77
C ARG A 40 13.63 -49.86 -11.67
N TYR A 41 12.83 -50.08 -12.73
CA TYR A 41 12.38 -49.00 -13.61
C TYR A 41 11.44 -47.99 -12.94
N VAL A 42 10.55 -48.45 -12.07
CA VAL A 42 9.67 -47.58 -11.25
C VAL A 42 10.51 -46.80 -10.23
N GLY A 43 11.51 -47.43 -9.61
CA GLY A 43 12.46 -46.76 -8.73
C GLY A 43 13.25 -45.67 -9.44
N TYR A 44 13.81 -45.95 -10.62
CA TYR A 44 14.51 -44.95 -11.43
C TYR A 44 13.57 -43.85 -11.95
N GLY A 45 12.31 -44.18 -12.28
CA GLY A 45 11.30 -43.21 -12.68
C GLY A 45 10.93 -42.25 -11.56
N LEU A 46 10.72 -42.76 -10.34
CA LEU A 46 10.46 -41.93 -9.15
C LEU A 46 11.68 -41.10 -8.76
N LEU A 47 12.88 -41.65 -8.90
CA LEU A 47 14.13 -40.94 -8.59
C LEU A 47 14.41 -39.84 -9.62
N ALA A 48 14.15 -40.09 -10.91
CA ALA A 48 14.21 -39.07 -11.95
C ALA A 48 13.16 -37.98 -11.73
N LEU A 49 11.95 -38.34 -11.31
CA LEU A 49 10.88 -37.38 -10.99
C LEU A 49 11.22 -36.55 -9.74
N ALA A 50 11.87 -37.13 -8.74
CA ALA A 50 12.38 -36.43 -7.57
C ALA A 50 13.55 -35.49 -7.90
N VAL A 51 14.49 -35.92 -8.75
CA VAL A 51 15.62 -35.10 -9.21
C VAL A 51 15.12 -33.94 -10.08
N VAL A 52 14.19 -34.20 -11.01
CA VAL A 52 13.54 -33.15 -11.81
C VAL A 52 12.77 -32.18 -10.91
N SER A 53 12.04 -32.68 -9.90
CA SER A 53 11.34 -31.83 -8.94
C SER A 53 12.30 -30.97 -8.10
N ALA A 54 13.43 -31.54 -7.65
CA ALA A 54 14.45 -30.80 -6.90
C ALA A 54 15.14 -29.73 -7.76
N VAL A 55 15.45 -30.05 -9.02
CA VAL A 55 15.99 -29.09 -10.00
C VAL A 55 14.98 -27.97 -10.29
N LEU A 56 13.68 -28.27 -10.31
CA LEU A 56 12.62 -27.27 -10.50
C LEU A 56 12.42 -26.35 -9.30
N VAL A 57 12.55 -26.88 -8.08
CA VAL A 57 12.57 -26.07 -6.86
C VAL A 57 13.79 -25.15 -6.85
N LEU A 58 14.96 -25.66 -7.22
CA LEU A 58 16.17 -24.83 -7.40
C LEU A 58 15.98 -23.77 -8.49
N TYR A 59 15.34 -24.11 -9.62
CA TYR A 59 15.07 -23.16 -10.71
C TYR A 59 14.07 -22.06 -10.32
N MET A 60 13.08 -22.37 -9.46
CA MET A 60 12.17 -21.38 -8.88
C MET A 60 12.88 -20.44 -7.91
N VAL A 61 13.85 -20.94 -7.15
CA VAL A 61 14.63 -20.16 -6.18
C VAL A 61 15.61 -19.21 -6.88
N TYR A 62 16.18 -19.60 -8.04
CA TYR A 62 17.24 -18.85 -8.73
C TYR A 62 16.80 -17.97 -9.92
N GLY A 63 15.50 -17.69 -10.09
CA GLY A 63 15.06 -16.45 -10.78
C GLY A 63 14.99 -16.44 -12.32
N PHE A 64 14.85 -17.58 -13.00
CA PHE A 64 14.82 -17.64 -14.49
C PHE A 64 13.46 -17.41 -15.18
N GLY A 65 12.46 -16.83 -14.49
CA GLY A 65 11.23 -16.31 -15.12
C GLY A 65 10.47 -17.28 -16.06
N TRP A 66 9.74 -16.72 -17.04
CA TRP A 66 8.88 -17.44 -17.99
C TRP A 66 9.61 -18.47 -18.90
N ALA A 67 10.93 -18.35 -19.09
CA ALA A 67 11.69 -19.20 -20.00
C ALA A 67 11.81 -20.65 -19.49
N GLY A 68 12.00 -20.84 -18.17
CA GLY A 68 11.96 -22.16 -17.55
C GLY A 68 10.58 -22.83 -17.63
N VAL A 69 9.52 -22.01 -17.62
CA VAL A 69 8.11 -22.46 -17.67
C VAL A 69 7.72 -22.94 -19.07
N VAL A 70 8.12 -22.23 -20.13
CA VAL A 70 7.88 -22.65 -21.51
C VAL A 70 8.61 -23.96 -21.81
N GLY A 71 9.86 -24.10 -21.36
CA GLY A 71 10.61 -25.35 -21.49
C GLY A 71 9.91 -26.53 -20.81
N LEU A 72 9.32 -26.32 -19.63
CA LEU A 72 8.64 -27.37 -18.88
C LEU A 72 7.29 -27.77 -19.51
N LEU A 73 6.48 -26.81 -19.95
CA LEU A 73 5.22 -27.09 -20.63
C LEU A 73 5.43 -27.79 -21.97
N LEU A 74 6.47 -27.42 -22.71
CA LEU A 74 6.86 -28.13 -23.93
C LEU A 74 7.31 -29.55 -23.62
N THR A 75 8.16 -29.75 -22.61
CA THR A 75 8.64 -31.09 -22.23
C THR A 75 7.50 -31.98 -21.72
N ALA A 76 6.61 -31.43 -20.88
CA ALA A 76 5.43 -32.13 -20.40
C ALA A 76 4.41 -32.39 -21.51
N GLY A 77 4.22 -31.44 -22.43
CA GLY A 77 3.36 -31.57 -23.61
C GLY A 77 3.84 -32.65 -24.57
N VAL A 78 5.14 -32.70 -24.85
CA VAL A 78 5.75 -33.78 -25.65
C VAL A 78 5.61 -35.12 -24.92
N GLY A 79 5.89 -35.18 -23.62
CA GLY A 79 5.70 -36.39 -22.82
C GLY A 79 4.24 -36.89 -22.80
N ALA A 80 3.28 -35.97 -22.70
CA ALA A 80 1.86 -36.28 -22.74
C ALA A 80 1.39 -36.72 -24.15
N ALA A 81 1.88 -36.08 -25.21
CA ALA A 81 1.57 -36.46 -26.59
C ALA A 81 2.13 -37.85 -26.95
N VAL A 82 3.37 -38.14 -26.52
CA VAL A 82 3.97 -39.46 -26.65
C VAL A 82 3.21 -40.49 -25.82
N GLY A 83 2.88 -40.17 -24.56
CA GLY A 83 2.09 -41.04 -23.69
C GLY A 83 0.68 -41.33 -24.24
N PHE A 84 0.01 -40.33 -24.78
CA PHE A 84 -1.31 -40.47 -25.41
C PHE A 84 -1.24 -41.27 -26.71
N GLY A 85 -0.27 -41.00 -27.58
CA GLY A 85 -0.03 -41.79 -28.80
C GLY A 85 0.22 -43.27 -28.50
N LEU A 86 0.97 -43.57 -27.43
CA LEU A 86 1.22 -44.95 -26.98
C LEU A 86 -0.02 -45.66 -26.43
N THR A 87 -1.07 -44.93 -25.99
CA THR A 87 -2.33 -45.56 -25.53
C THR A 87 -3.22 -46.13 -26.65
N PHE A 88 -2.99 -45.72 -27.90
CA PHE A 88 -3.72 -46.22 -29.07
C PHE A 88 -3.05 -47.42 -29.76
N ILE A 89 -1.87 -47.84 -29.29
CA ILE A 89 -1.20 -49.05 -29.79
C ILE A 89 -1.81 -50.28 -29.09
N PRO A 90 -2.50 -51.19 -29.80
CA PRO A 90 -3.36 -52.21 -29.19
C PRO A 90 -2.60 -53.38 -28.54
N VAL A 91 -1.27 -53.35 -28.51
CA VAL A 91 -0.41 -54.49 -28.12
C VAL A 91 -0.12 -54.53 -26.61
N TRP A 92 -0.54 -53.54 -25.81
CA TRP A 92 -0.10 -53.40 -24.42
C TRP A 92 -1.15 -53.85 -23.38
N ARG A 93 -0.66 -54.57 -22.35
CA ARG A 93 -1.44 -55.07 -21.20
C ARG A 93 -2.19 -53.94 -20.48
N ALA A 94 -3.38 -54.22 -19.96
CA ALA A 94 -4.29 -53.24 -19.37
C ALA A 94 -3.66 -52.39 -18.24
N ASP A 95 -2.69 -52.92 -17.52
CA ASP A 95 -2.00 -52.24 -16.41
C ASP A 95 -1.18 -51.04 -16.89
N TRP A 96 -0.63 -51.09 -18.10
CA TRP A 96 0.12 -49.97 -18.69
C TRP A 96 -0.78 -48.79 -19.07
N ARG A 97 -1.99 -49.07 -19.55
CA ARG A 97 -2.99 -48.03 -19.86
C ARG A 97 -3.46 -47.33 -18.59
N LYS A 98 -3.58 -48.05 -17.47
CA LYS A 98 -3.90 -47.46 -16.17
C LYS A 98 -2.77 -46.56 -15.66
N ALA A 99 -1.52 -47.01 -15.73
CA ALA A 99 -0.36 -46.22 -15.31
C ALA A 99 -0.19 -44.91 -16.12
N LEU A 100 -0.37 -44.98 -17.45
CA LEU A 100 -0.30 -43.80 -18.33
C LEU A 100 -1.43 -42.79 -18.05
N ARG A 101 -2.67 -43.27 -17.83
CA ARG A 101 -3.81 -42.43 -17.44
C ARG A 101 -3.58 -41.76 -16.10
N LEU A 102 -2.97 -42.47 -15.15
CA LEU A 102 -2.64 -41.92 -13.83
C LEU A 102 -1.58 -40.81 -13.96
N GLY A 103 -0.52 -41.04 -14.75
CA GLY A 103 0.51 -40.03 -15.01
C GLY A 103 -0.05 -38.78 -15.69
N PHE A 104 -0.94 -38.94 -16.67
CA PHE A 104 -1.62 -37.81 -17.32
C PHE A 104 -2.57 -37.07 -16.37
N ALA A 105 -3.35 -37.78 -15.56
CA ALA A 105 -4.22 -37.18 -14.55
C ALA A 105 -3.43 -36.41 -13.48
N SER A 106 -2.26 -36.93 -13.06
CA SER A 106 -1.35 -36.23 -12.14
C SER A 106 -0.76 -34.96 -12.77
N LEU A 107 -0.40 -34.97 -14.05
CA LEU A 107 0.07 -33.77 -14.76
C LEU A 107 -1.03 -32.70 -14.89
N LEU A 108 -2.26 -33.11 -15.20
CA LEU A 108 -3.41 -32.18 -15.22
C LEU A 108 -3.72 -31.64 -13.82
N ALA A 109 -3.63 -32.48 -12.79
CA ALA A 109 -3.81 -32.05 -11.40
C ALA A 109 -2.73 -31.05 -10.97
N LEU A 110 -1.46 -31.26 -11.37
CA LEU A 110 -0.37 -30.31 -11.14
C LEU A 110 -0.58 -29.01 -11.93
N GLY A 111 -1.02 -29.08 -13.18
CA GLY A 111 -1.37 -27.91 -13.99
C GLY A 111 -2.54 -27.11 -13.39
N ALA A 112 -3.57 -27.79 -12.87
CA ALA A 112 -4.71 -27.17 -12.20
C ALA A 112 -4.32 -26.54 -10.85
N LEU A 113 -3.53 -27.26 -10.03
CA LEU A 113 -2.96 -26.73 -8.79
C LEU A 113 -2.03 -25.53 -9.07
N TRP A 114 -1.36 -25.50 -10.22
CA TRP A 114 -0.53 -24.36 -10.60
C TRP A 114 -1.35 -23.19 -11.13
N GLY A 115 -2.44 -23.44 -11.84
CA GLY A 115 -3.41 -22.43 -12.26
C GLY A 115 -4.00 -21.65 -11.07
N THR A 116 -4.21 -22.32 -9.94
CA THR A 116 -4.66 -21.65 -8.70
C THR A 116 -3.55 -20.79 -8.07
N HIS A 117 -2.27 -21.14 -8.25
CA HIS A 117 -1.13 -20.35 -7.77
C HIS A 117 -0.75 -19.19 -8.71
N GLY A 118 -1.01 -19.32 -10.01
CA GLY A 118 -0.75 -18.28 -11.00
C GLY A 118 -1.45 -16.94 -10.71
N GLY A 119 -2.66 -16.99 -10.10
CA GLY A 119 -3.37 -15.80 -9.64
C GLY A 119 -2.63 -15.02 -8.54
N VAL A 120 -1.97 -15.72 -7.62
CA VAL A 120 -1.18 -15.12 -6.53
C VAL A 120 0.08 -14.42 -7.08
N TYR A 121 0.72 -15.00 -8.09
CA TYR A 121 1.88 -14.38 -8.76
C TYR A 121 1.50 -13.15 -9.59
N GLY A 122 0.33 -13.16 -10.24
CA GLY A 122 -0.20 -11.99 -10.96
C GLY A 122 -0.43 -10.80 -10.02
N ASP A 123 -1.00 -11.07 -8.85
CA ASP A 123 -1.25 -10.06 -7.81
C ASP A 123 0.05 -9.43 -7.28
N ALA A 124 1.04 -10.25 -6.95
CA ALA A 124 2.34 -9.80 -6.47
C ALA A 124 3.09 -8.95 -7.51
N ARG A 125 3.02 -9.33 -8.80
CA ARG A 125 3.63 -8.56 -9.89
C ARG A 125 2.97 -7.19 -10.06
N GLN A 126 1.63 -7.13 -10.05
CA GLN A 126 0.90 -5.87 -10.17
C GLN A 126 1.20 -4.94 -8.98
N LYS A 127 1.23 -5.46 -7.75
CA LYS A 127 1.66 -4.71 -6.56
C LYS A 127 3.06 -4.15 -6.72
N ARG A 128 4.03 -4.99 -7.11
CA ARG A 128 5.43 -4.58 -7.27
C ARG A 128 5.59 -3.48 -8.33
N ALA A 129 5.01 -3.66 -9.51
CA ALA A 129 5.05 -2.65 -10.57
C ALA A 129 4.44 -1.31 -10.11
N THR A 130 3.38 -1.37 -9.30
CA THR A 130 2.75 -0.18 -8.71
C THR A 130 3.66 0.53 -7.71
N PHE A 131 4.31 -0.21 -6.82
CA PHE A 131 5.25 0.37 -5.86
C PHE A 131 6.53 0.87 -6.51
N GLU A 132 7.02 0.21 -7.57
CA GLU A 132 8.16 0.69 -8.36
C GLU A 132 7.84 2.00 -9.09
N ALA A 133 6.62 2.14 -9.62
CA ALA A 133 6.16 3.39 -10.22
C ALA A 133 6.12 4.55 -9.20
N LEU A 134 5.73 4.27 -7.96
CA LEU A 134 5.77 5.24 -6.85
C LEU A 134 7.19 5.58 -6.40
N ALA A 135 8.03 4.57 -6.15
CA ALA A 135 9.38 4.76 -5.61
C ALA A 135 10.31 5.50 -6.58
N GLY A 136 10.04 5.41 -7.89
CA GLY A 136 10.81 6.11 -8.92
C GLY A 136 10.41 7.57 -9.14
N ALA A 137 9.34 8.06 -8.50
CA ALA A 137 8.83 9.41 -8.72
C ALA A 137 9.44 10.43 -7.73
N LYS A 138 9.79 11.63 -8.22
CA LYS A 138 10.28 12.73 -7.38
C LYS A 138 9.21 13.75 -7.03
N THR A 139 8.08 13.73 -7.74
CA THR A 139 6.95 14.65 -7.53
C THR A 139 5.61 13.91 -7.60
N PRO A 140 4.53 14.45 -7.00
CA PRO A 140 3.19 13.87 -7.12
C PRO A 140 2.71 13.75 -8.56
N ALA A 141 3.01 14.74 -9.40
CA ALA A 141 2.62 14.75 -10.81
C ALA A 141 3.33 13.63 -11.58
N GLU A 142 4.61 13.40 -11.30
CA GLU A 142 5.37 12.30 -11.88
C GLU A 142 4.87 10.94 -11.37
N ALA A 143 4.57 10.81 -10.07
CA ALA A 143 4.01 9.60 -9.49
C ALA A 143 2.67 9.24 -10.17
N ARG A 144 1.80 10.24 -10.31
CA ARG A 144 0.53 10.12 -11.04
C ARG A 144 0.73 9.68 -12.48
N ALA A 145 1.65 10.31 -13.22
CA ALA A 145 1.91 9.97 -14.62
C ALA A 145 2.45 8.54 -14.78
N ARG A 146 3.40 8.14 -13.93
CA ARG A 146 3.98 6.79 -13.91
C ARG A 146 2.95 5.73 -13.56
N LEU A 147 2.10 5.98 -12.55
CA LEU A 147 0.99 5.11 -12.22
C LEU A 147 -0.04 5.04 -13.36
N GLY A 148 -0.35 6.20 -13.97
CA GLY A 148 -1.23 6.34 -15.13
C GLY A 148 -0.82 5.42 -16.28
N ALA A 149 0.47 5.36 -16.58
CA ALA A 149 1.04 4.55 -17.65
C ALA A 149 0.85 3.03 -17.47
N ILE A 150 0.64 2.57 -16.23
CA ILE A 150 0.47 1.15 -15.91
C ILE A 150 -0.95 0.79 -15.48
N THR A 151 -1.92 1.72 -15.54
CA THR A 151 -3.31 1.47 -15.13
C THR A 151 -3.99 0.35 -15.92
N THR A 152 -3.69 0.24 -17.22
CA THR A 152 -4.25 -0.82 -18.07
C THR A 152 -3.77 -2.18 -17.60
N GLY A 153 -4.69 -2.98 -17.03
CA GLY A 153 -4.38 -4.31 -16.50
C GLY A 153 -3.74 -4.31 -15.11
N ASN A 154 -3.72 -3.19 -14.39
CA ASN A 154 -3.23 -3.12 -13.01
C ASN A 154 -4.21 -2.40 -12.08
N ARG A 155 -5.01 -3.17 -11.35
CA ARG A 155 -6.00 -2.67 -10.39
C ARG A 155 -5.41 -1.82 -9.27
N TYR A 156 -4.18 -2.10 -8.84
CA TYR A 156 -3.50 -1.36 -7.77
C TYR A 156 -3.10 0.05 -8.21
N ALA A 157 -2.56 0.17 -9.44
CA ALA A 157 -2.25 1.45 -10.03
C ALA A 157 -3.52 2.28 -10.27
N THR A 158 -4.58 1.66 -10.81
CA THR A 158 -5.89 2.31 -11.00
C THR A 158 -6.45 2.84 -9.68
N PHE A 159 -6.38 2.04 -8.61
CA PHE A 159 -6.82 2.47 -7.28
C PHE A 159 -6.01 3.67 -6.77
N LEU A 160 -4.68 3.65 -6.87
CA LEU A 160 -3.85 4.73 -6.35
C LEU A 160 -4.03 6.04 -7.12
N VAL A 161 -4.17 5.98 -8.44
CA VAL A 161 -4.51 7.17 -9.25
C VAL A 161 -5.84 7.76 -8.79
N PHE A 162 -6.86 6.92 -8.60
CA PHE A 162 -8.17 7.35 -8.08
C PHE A 162 -8.03 8.00 -6.68
N ALA A 163 -7.32 7.36 -5.77
CA ALA A 163 -7.13 7.87 -4.40
C ALA A 163 -6.36 9.21 -4.37
N MET A 164 -5.39 9.40 -5.27
CA MET A 164 -4.66 10.66 -5.43
C MET A 164 -5.56 11.78 -5.96
N ASP A 165 -6.36 11.51 -6.99
CA ASP A 165 -7.32 12.48 -7.54
C ASP A 165 -8.36 12.90 -6.51
N ARG A 166 -8.92 11.91 -5.83
CA ARG A 166 -9.96 12.12 -4.84
C ARG A 166 -9.45 12.96 -3.68
N ALA A 167 -8.22 12.74 -3.23
CA ALA A 167 -7.56 13.55 -2.21
C ALA A 167 -7.30 14.99 -2.68
N ALA A 168 -6.81 15.17 -3.91
CA ALA A 168 -6.59 16.50 -4.48
C ALA A 168 -7.90 17.29 -4.60
N ALA A 169 -8.98 16.64 -5.05
CA ALA A 169 -10.31 17.23 -5.13
C ALA A 169 -10.84 17.63 -3.73
N THR A 170 -10.70 16.77 -2.73
CA THR A 170 -11.10 17.09 -1.35
C THR A 170 -10.30 18.27 -0.79
N ARG A 171 -8.98 18.31 -0.96
CA ARG A 171 -8.16 19.46 -0.52
C ARG A 171 -8.61 20.76 -1.19
N ALA A 172 -8.87 20.73 -2.49
CA ALA A 172 -9.37 21.89 -3.22
C ALA A 172 -10.73 22.36 -2.67
N SER A 173 -11.67 21.44 -2.43
CA SER A 173 -12.97 21.77 -1.83
C SER A 173 -12.85 22.34 -0.41
N ALA A 174 -11.99 21.78 0.43
CA ALA A 174 -11.74 22.29 1.78
C ALA A 174 -11.22 23.74 1.74
N ARG A 175 -10.34 24.05 0.78
CA ARG A 175 -9.83 25.40 0.55
C ARG A 175 -10.92 26.35 0.07
N THR A 176 -11.73 25.95 -0.91
CA THR A 176 -12.87 26.75 -1.39
C THR A 176 -13.86 27.08 -0.27
N LEU A 177 -14.12 26.15 0.65
CA LEU A 177 -14.95 26.42 1.83
C LEU A 177 -14.34 27.55 2.66
N LEU A 178 -13.03 27.52 2.95
CA LEU A 178 -12.36 28.58 3.72
C LEU A 178 -12.35 29.91 2.98
N ASP A 179 -12.11 29.90 1.67
CA ASP A 179 -12.10 31.10 0.84
C ASP A 179 -13.49 31.77 0.77
N SER A 180 -14.57 30.98 0.85
CA SER A 180 -15.96 31.48 0.82
C SER A 180 -16.34 32.35 2.01
N ALA A 181 -15.63 32.22 3.14
CA ALA A 181 -15.79 33.09 4.29
C ALA A 181 -15.19 34.50 4.07
N GLN A 182 -14.65 34.79 2.88
CA GLN A 182 -14.15 36.10 2.43
C GLN A 182 -13.13 36.78 3.37
N ILE A 183 -12.47 36.02 4.24
CA ILE A 183 -11.46 36.51 5.19
C ILE A 183 -10.34 37.32 4.50
N GLY A 184 -10.00 36.97 3.26
CA GLY A 184 -8.96 37.64 2.50
C GLY A 184 -9.29 39.06 2.05
N SER A 185 -10.57 39.48 2.06
CA SER A 185 -11.00 40.84 1.71
C SER A 185 -11.16 41.75 2.93
N VAL A 186 -11.10 41.19 4.14
CA VAL A 186 -11.15 41.93 5.39
C VAL A 186 -9.75 42.47 5.70
N ASP A 187 -9.65 43.77 5.88
CA ASP A 187 -8.42 44.36 6.42
C ASP A 187 -8.31 44.05 7.91
N TRP A 188 -7.38 43.17 8.24
CA TRP A 188 -7.11 42.78 9.61
C TRP A 188 -6.36 43.90 10.36
N ASN A 189 -5.67 44.82 9.69
CA ASN A 189 -4.82 45.77 10.40
C ASN A 189 -5.64 46.79 11.21
N ILE A 190 -5.55 46.71 12.54
CA ILE A 190 -6.21 47.67 13.47
C ILE A 190 -5.71 49.10 13.18
N ALA A 191 -4.48 49.24 12.70
CA ALA A 191 -3.90 50.52 12.30
C ALA A 191 -4.56 51.16 11.06
N ASN A 192 -5.52 50.49 10.42
CA ASN A 192 -6.32 51.05 9.33
C ASN A 192 -7.78 51.37 9.76
N LEU A 193 -8.16 51.06 11.00
CA LEU A 193 -9.47 51.42 11.54
C LEU A 193 -9.50 52.89 11.97
N ASP A 194 -10.47 53.64 11.46
CA ASP A 194 -10.73 55.02 11.91
C ASP A 194 -11.80 55.01 13.03
N PRO A 195 -11.43 55.33 14.28
CA PRO A 195 -12.39 55.40 15.38
C PRO A 195 -13.40 56.55 15.24
N ALA A 196 -13.17 57.53 14.36
CA ALA A 196 -14.14 58.60 14.08
C ALA A 196 -15.27 58.14 13.13
N ASP A 197 -15.02 57.12 12.29
CA ASP A 197 -15.99 56.59 11.32
C ASP A 197 -16.89 55.50 11.94
N LYS A 198 -17.87 55.92 12.74
CA LYS A 198 -18.80 55.01 13.42
C LYS A 198 -19.63 54.17 12.46
N THR A 199 -20.00 54.73 11.31
CA THR A 199 -20.80 54.02 10.29
C THR A 199 -19.97 52.93 9.64
N GLY A 200 -18.73 53.24 9.24
CA GLY A 200 -17.79 52.27 8.69
C GLY A 200 -17.47 51.14 9.66
N LEU A 201 -17.28 51.45 10.95
CA LEU A 201 -17.06 50.45 12.00
C LEU A 201 -18.26 49.52 12.20
N THR A 202 -19.48 50.07 12.19
CA THR A 202 -20.70 49.27 12.30
C THR A 202 -20.89 48.35 11.08
N ALA A 203 -20.62 48.87 9.88
CA ALA A 203 -20.67 48.08 8.64
C ALA A 203 -19.58 47.00 8.60
N LEU A 204 -18.38 47.29 9.12
CA LEU A 204 -17.33 46.29 9.30
C LEU A 204 -17.75 45.19 10.28
N HIS A 205 -18.29 45.57 11.45
CA HIS A 205 -18.78 44.62 12.43
C HIS A 205 -19.83 43.65 11.85
N SER A 206 -20.82 44.17 11.11
CA SER A 206 -21.83 43.33 10.45
C SER A 206 -21.21 42.31 9.49
N ARG A 207 -20.26 42.74 8.64
CA ARG A 207 -19.58 41.82 7.71
C ARG A 207 -18.75 40.75 8.43
N LEU A 208 -18.15 41.09 9.56
CA LEU A 208 -17.40 40.14 10.39
C LEU A 208 -18.34 39.13 11.07
N LEU A 209 -19.52 39.54 11.52
CA LEU A 209 -20.52 38.60 12.02
C LEU A 209 -20.98 37.61 10.95
N ASP A 210 -21.21 38.07 9.71
CA ASP A 210 -21.55 37.18 8.60
C ASP A 210 -20.43 36.15 8.37
N SER A 211 -19.18 36.59 8.47
CA SER A 211 -18.01 35.71 8.38
C SER A 211 -17.95 34.71 9.55
N ASP A 212 -18.22 35.13 10.79
CA ASP A 212 -18.27 34.23 11.96
C ASP A 212 -19.33 33.14 11.80
N VAL A 213 -20.52 33.50 11.30
CA VAL A 213 -21.60 32.55 11.03
C VAL A 213 -21.17 31.51 10.00
N LEU A 214 -20.56 31.94 8.89
CA LEU A 214 -20.03 31.02 7.87
C LEU A 214 -18.95 30.10 8.45
N LEU A 215 -18.03 30.64 9.24
CA LEU A 215 -16.95 29.89 9.88
C LEU A 215 -17.44 28.89 10.94
N SER A 216 -18.58 29.17 11.58
CA SER A 216 -19.13 28.33 12.66
C SER A 216 -19.53 26.93 12.19
N GLY A 217 -20.06 26.79 10.98
CA GLY A 217 -20.47 25.51 10.40
C GLY A 217 -19.36 24.76 9.68
N MET A 218 -18.18 25.37 9.52
CA MET A 218 -17.10 24.75 8.75
C MET A 218 -16.55 23.44 9.33
N PRO A 219 -16.38 23.28 10.66
CA PRO A 219 -15.86 22.02 11.20
C PRO A 219 -16.68 20.80 10.75
N ASP A 220 -18.01 20.93 10.79
CA ASP A 220 -18.92 19.86 10.38
C ASP A 220 -18.88 19.62 8.87
N GLN A 221 -18.82 20.69 8.07
CA GLN A 221 -18.68 20.60 6.60
C GLN A 221 -17.37 19.92 6.20
N LEU A 222 -16.26 20.28 6.84
CA LEU A 222 -14.95 19.67 6.63
C LEU A 222 -14.98 18.19 7.05
N GLN A 223 -15.57 17.88 8.20
CA GLN A 223 -15.70 16.49 8.65
C GLN A 223 -16.52 15.65 7.66
N ALA A 224 -17.65 16.17 7.17
CA ALA A 224 -18.48 15.50 6.17
C ALA A 224 -17.71 15.29 4.86
N LEU A 225 -16.92 16.27 4.43
CA LEU A 225 -16.10 16.22 3.22
C LEU A 225 -15.04 15.10 3.30
N TYR A 226 -14.27 15.03 4.40
CA TYR A 226 -13.26 13.98 4.59
C TYR A 226 -13.87 12.60 4.84
N LYS A 227 -15.03 12.53 5.50
CA LYS A 227 -15.77 11.27 5.64
C LYS A 227 -16.18 10.72 4.28
N ARG A 228 -16.76 11.57 3.42
CA ARG A 228 -17.15 11.21 2.06
C ARG A 228 -15.96 10.76 1.21
N GLU A 229 -14.81 11.43 1.33
CA GLU A 229 -13.57 10.98 0.69
C GLU A 229 -13.22 9.53 1.08
N GLY A 230 -13.27 9.22 2.38
CA GLY A 230 -13.02 7.87 2.88
C GLY A 230 -14.00 6.83 2.31
N GLU A 231 -15.29 7.15 2.28
CA GLU A 231 -16.34 6.27 1.74
C GLU A 231 -16.13 5.99 0.24
N GLU A 232 -15.88 7.02 -0.57
CA GLU A 232 -15.65 6.88 -2.01
C GLU A 232 -14.38 6.04 -2.31
N ILE A 233 -13.32 6.18 -1.51
CA ILE A 233 -12.09 5.42 -1.72
C ILE A 233 -12.21 3.98 -1.24
N MET A 234 -12.93 3.73 -0.15
CA MET A 234 -13.24 2.35 0.27
C MET A 234 -14.15 1.64 -0.74
N ALA A 235 -15.10 2.35 -1.34
CA ALA A 235 -15.94 1.81 -2.41
C ALA A 235 -15.11 1.44 -3.66
N ALA A 236 -14.18 2.31 -4.07
CA ALA A 236 -13.26 2.02 -5.17
C ALA A 236 -12.35 0.81 -4.88
N ALA A 237 -11.84 0.69 -3.65
CA ALA A 237 -11.03 -0.46 -3.22
C ALA A 237 -11.80 -1.78 -3.30
N ALA A 238 -13.09 -1.76 -2.94
CA ALA A 238 -13.97 -2.93 -3.02
C ALA A 238 -14.29 -3.29 -4.48
N HIS A 239 -14.61 -2.31 -5.32
CA HIS A 239 -14.92 -2.51 -6.74
C HIS A 239 -13.73 -3.09 -7.52
N LEU A 240 -12.50 -2.69 -7.18
CA LEU A 240 -11.28 -3.16 -7.83
C LEU A 240 -10.77 -4.51 -7.29
N GLU A 241 -11.50 -5.17 -6.38
CA GLU A 241 -11.14 -6.47 -5.78
C GLU A 241 -9.71 -6.53 -5.23
N LEU A 242 -9.26 -5.44 -4.58
CA LEU A 242 -7.90 -5.38 -4.05
C LEU A 242 -7.70 -6.40 -2.91
N SER A 243 -6.51 -6.99 -2.85
CA SER A 243 -6.15 -7.92 -1.76
C SER A 243 -6.41 -7.31 -0.37
N PRO A 244 -6.90 -8.08 0.62
CA PRO A 244 -7.22 -7.59 1.96
C PRO A 244 -6.07 -6.82 2.64
N GLU A 245 -4.84 -7.32 2.52
CA GLU A 245 -3.64 -6.70 3.07
C GLU A 245 -3.39 -5.29 2.50
N PHE A 246 -3.48 -5.16 1.18
CA PHE A 246 -3.33 -3.85 0.52
C PHE A 246 -4.44 -2.89 0.92
N ARG A 247 -5.69 -3.37 1.04
CA ARG A 247 -6.81 -2.54 1.53
C ARG A 247 -6.56 -2.05 2.95
N ALA A 248 -6.09 -2.91 3.85
CA ALA A 248 -5.77 -2.54 5.22
C ALA A 248 -4.64 -1.51 5.29
N ASN A 249 -3.56 -1.70 4.54
CA ASN A 249 -2.41 -0.78 4.52
C ASN A 249 -2.77 0.58 3.88
N ALA A 250 -3.49 0.56 2.75
CA ALA A 250 -3.95 1.78 2.09
C ALA A 250 -4.92 2.55 3.00
N GLN A 251 -5.89 1.85 3.61
CA GLN A 251 -6.84 2.44 4.53
C GLN A 251 -6.16 3.07 5.76
N ALA A 252 -5.15 2.43 6.34
CA ALA A 252 -4.42 2.97 7.49
C ALA A 252 -3.72 4.30 7.17
N ASN A 253 -2.93 4.34 6.09
CA ASN A 253 -2.20 5.56 5.68
C ASN A 253 -3.17 6.69 5.29
N MET A 254 -4.24 6.33 4.61
CA MET A 254 -5.28 7.26 4.21
C MET A 254 -6.04 7.86 5.39
N LEU A 255 -6.48 7.03 6.34
CA LEU A 255 -7.17 7.51 7.53
C LEU A 255 -6.27 8.41 8.36
N GLN A 256 -4.98 8.10 8.45
CA GLN A 256 -4.01 8.98 9.11
C GLN A 256 -3.94 10.33 8.39
N ARG A 257 -3.72 10.34 7.07
CA ARG A 257 -3.70 11.57 6.27
C ARG A 257 -4.97 12.39 6.44
N GLN A 258 -6.14 11.76 6.32
CA GLN A 258 -7.43 12.43 6.47
C GLN A 258 -7.59 13.03 7.87
N ARG A 259 -7.17 12.33 8.93
CA ARG A 259 -7.21 12.86 10.30
C ARG A 259 -6.30 14.07 10.46
N GLU A 260 -5.08 14.03 9.93
CA GLU A 260 -4.14 15.14 10.04
C GLU A 260 -4.62 16.37 9.26
N TYR A 261 -5.09 16.20 8.02
CA TYR A 261 -5.66 17.31 7.24
C TYR A 261 -6.97 17.83 7.83
N LEU A 262 -7.88 16.95 8.27
CA LEU A 262 -9.12 17.38 8.92
C LEU A 262 -8.80 18.19 10.18
N ALA A 263 -7.92 17.69 11.06
CA ALA A 263 -7.51 18.40 12.26
C ALA A 263 -6.90 19.77 11.93
N PHE A 264 -6.06 19.84 10.88
CA PHE A 264 -5.50 21.09 10.40
C PHE A 264 -6.58 22.08 9.95
N TYR A 265 -7.46 21.69 9.02
CA TYR A 265 -8.47 22.58 8.45
C TYR A 265 -9.51 23.02 9.51
N VAL A 266 -9.84 22.15 10.47
CA VAL A 266 -10.69 22.50 11.63
C VAL A 266 -9.98 23.48 12.56
N ALA A 267 -8.70 23.25 12.88
CA ALA A 267 -7.93 24.19 13.70
C ALA A 267 -7.83 25.57 13.05
N LEU A 268 -7.62 25.60 11.73
CA LEU A 268 -7.58 26.84 10.95
C LEU A 268 -8.94 27.56 10.96
N SER A 269 -10.06 26.85 10.75
CA SER A 269 -11.38 27.47 10.77
C SER A 269 -11.72 28.03 12.16
N LEU A 270 -11.47 27.28 13.24
CA LEU A 270 -11.73 27.72 14.62
C LEU A 270 -10.85 28.92 15.02
N THR A 271 -9.56 28.90 14.66
CA THR A 271 -8.64 29.99 15.00
C THR A 271 -9.01 31.25 14.23
N THR A 272 -9.38 31.11 12.95
CA THR A 272 -9.80 32.25 12.13
C THR A 272 -11.13 32.81 12.62
N ARG A 273 -12.07 31.94 13.01
CA ARG A 273 -13.33 32.33 13.65
C ARG A 273 -13.08 33.17 14.91
N LYS A 274 -12.18 32.71 15.78
CA LYS A 274 -11.78 33.49 16.96
C LYS A 274 -11.26 34.87 16.54
N ALA A 275 -10.35 34.94 15.57
CA ALA A 275 -9.81 36.21 15.09
C ALA A 275 -10.91 37.15 14.55
N VAL A 276 -11.87 36.63 13.77
CA VAL A 276 -13.02 37.39 13.27
C VAL A 276 -13.84 37.95 14.43
N SER A 277 -14.12 37.12 15.44
CA SER A 277 -14.89 37.52 16.63
C SER A 277 -14.18 38.62 17.44
N GLU A 278 -12.86 38.51 17.65
CA GLU A 278 -12.09 39.55 18.35
C GLU A 278 -12.10 40.88 17.57
N LEU A 279 -11.94 40.83 16.23
CA LEU A 279 -11.99 42.03 15.39
C LEU A 279 -13.39 42.67 15.39
N ALA A 280 -14.44 41.86 15.41
CA ALA A 280 -15.81 42.34 15.56
C ALA A 280 -16.01 43.04 16.92
N GLY A 281 -15.42 42.48 17.99
CA GLY A 281 -15.39 43.09 19.33
C GLY A 281 -14.69 44.44 19.35
N ILE A 282 -13.53 44.57 18.68
CA ILE A 282 -12.81 45.84 18.51
C ILE A 282 -13.68 46.86 17.78
N ALA A 283 -14.23 46.49 16.61
CA ALA A 283 -15.03 47.40 15.79
C ALA A 283 -16.27 47.92 16.57
N ASN A 284 -16.95 47.04 17.31
CA ASN A 284 -18.08 47.43 18.14
C ASN A 284 -17.66 48.30 19.35
N GLY A 285 -16.57 47.95 20.04
CA GLY A 285 -16.03 48.73 21.15
C GLY A 285 -15.65 50.15 20.72
N LEU A 286 -15.03 50.30 19.55
CA LEU A 286 -14.69 51.61 18.98
C LEU A 286 -15.94 52.39 18.52
N ALA A 287 -16.95 51.73 17.96
CA ALA A 287 -18.19 52.39 17.53
C ALA A 287 -19.01 52.97 18.70
N GLN A 288 -19.01 52.27 19.84
CA GLN A 288 -19.76 52.64 21.04
C GLN A 288 -18.98 53.54 22.00
N GLY A 289 -17.66 53.42 22.04
CA GLY A 289 -16.78 54.09 23.00
C GLY A 289 -16.30 55.47 22.56
N LYS A 290 -15.43 56.07 23.39
CA LYS A 290 -14.67 57.27 23.03
C LYS A 290 -13.24 56.84 22.70
N ALA A 291 -12.88 56.86 21.42
CA ALA A 291 -11.51 56.65 20.97
C ALA A 291 -11.18 57.62 19.83
N THR A 292 -9.93 58.03 19.74
CA THR A 292 -9.40 58.86 18.67
C THR A 292 -8.03 58.32 18.22
N ARG A 293 -7.53 58.80 17.08
CA ARG A 293 -6.14 58.59 16.69
C ARG A 293 -5.24 59.62 17.36
N GLY A 294 -4.20 59.17 18.03
CA GLY A 294 -3.09 59.99 18.48
C GLY A 294 -2.22 60.44 17.32
N ALA A 295 -1.35 61.43 17.56
CA ALA A 295 -0.40 61.93 16.56
C ALA A 295 0.63 60.86 16.12
N ASP A 296 0.86 59.85 16.94
CA ASP A 296 1.68 58.68 16.66
C ASP A 296 0.93 57.58 15.88
N GLY A 297 -0.33 57.84 15.50
CA GLY A 297 -1.20 56.89 14.82
C GLY A 297 -1.77 55.79 15.72
N LYS A 298 -1.55 55.82 17.04
CA LYS A 298 -2.13 54.83 17.97
C LYS A 298 -3.54 55.21 18.41
N LEU A 299 -4.28 54.25 18.93
CA LEU A 299 -5.57 54.50 19.56
C LEU A 299 -5.37 55.22 20.89
N VAL A 300 -6.02 56.36 21.04
CA VAL A 300 -6.12 57.12 22.29
C VAL A 300 -7.54 56.99 22.80
N TYR A 301 -7.70 56.46 24.01
CA TYR A 301 -9.01 56.20 24.60
C TYR A 301 -9.45 57.39 25.46
N GLY A 302 -10.70 57.81 25.28
CA GLY A 302 -11.33 58.87 26.05
C GLY A 302 -11.96 58.40 27.37
N ASP A 303 -12.01 57.09 27.60
CA ASP A 303 -12.47 56.49 28.86
C ASP A 303 -11.82 55.12 29.10
N ASP A 304 -11.64 54.77 30.38
CA ASP A 304 -10.97 53.53 30.80
C ASP A 304 -11.76 52.27 30.43
N LYS A 305 -13.09 52.37 30.30
CA LYS A 305 -13.94 51.24 29.94
C LYS A 305 -13.70 50.81 28.50
N THR A 306 -13.71 51.77 27.57
CA THR A 306 -13.41 51.54 26.14
C THR A 306 -12.01 50.96 25.99
N ARG A 307 -11.02 51.49 26.73
CA ARG A 307 -9.66 50.95 26.75
C ARG A 307 -9.64 49.49 27.20
N ALA A 308 -10.25 49.18 28.33
CA ALA A 308 -10.26 47.83 28.89
C ALA A 308 -10.93 46.81 27.95
N THR A 309 -11.98 47.22 27.24
CA THR A 309 -12.65 46.37 26.23
C THR A 309 -11.78 46.19 24.99
N VAL A 310 -11.33 47.29 24.36
CA VAL A 310 -10.64 47.23 23.06
C VAL A 310 -9.25 46.59 23.18
N GLU A 311 -8.44 46.98 24.16
CA GLU A 311 -7.08 46.42 24.33
C GLU A 311 -7.11 44.91 24.64
N GLY A 312 -8.13 44.45 25.37
CA GLY A 312 -8.33 43.01 25.63
C GLY A 312 -8.53 42.22 24.32
N HIS A 313 -9.40 42.72 23.44
CA HIS A 313 -9.63 42.11 22.13
C HIS A 313 -8.42 42.21 21.21
N ILE A 314 -7.66 43.32 21.23
CA ILE A 314 -6.41 43.46 20.45
C ILE A 314 -5.41 42.37 20.84
N ALA A 315 -5.20 42.16 22.13
CA ALA A 315 -4.25 41.15 22.62
C ALA A 315 -4.66 39.72 22.19
N GLU A 316 -5.95 39.38 22.25
CA GLU A 316 -6.45 38.07 21.79
C GLU A 316 -6.40 37.92 20.26
N LEU A 317 -6.65 39.00 19.52
CA LEU A 317 -6.53 39.03 18.06
C LEU A 317 -5.08 38.77 17.62
N ASP A 318 -4.10 39.38 18.30
CA ASP A 318 -2.68 39.16 18.01
C ASP A 318 -2.26 37.70 18.29
N LYS A 319 -2.74 37.12 19.40
CA LYS A 319 -2.54 35.68 19.68
C LYS A 319 -3.15 34.81 18.59
N ALA A 320 -4.36 35.12 18.14
CA ALA A 320 -5.03 34.38 17.08
C ALA A 320 -4.28 34.48 15.75
N ARG A 321 -3.79 35.67 15.37
CA ARG A 321 -2.95 35.85 14.16
C ARG A 321 -1.66 35.07 14.22
N ALA A 322 -0.95 35.12 15.34
CA ALA A 322 0.27 34.34 15.53
C ALA A 322 -0.01 32.84 15.40
N ALA A 323 -1.15 32.37 15.91
CA ALA A 323 -1.58 30.97 15.73
C ALA A 323 -1.92 30.64 14.26
N VAL A 324 -2.61 31.53 13.53
CA VAL A 324 -2.87 31.36 12.09
C VAL A 324 -1.57 31.25 11.30
N VAL A 325 -0.58 32.11 11.56
CA VAL A 325 0.73 32.04 10.90
C VAL A 325 1.40 30.69 11.14
N LYS A 326 1.42 30.21 12.38
CA LYS A 326 1.96 28.88 12.73
C LYS A 326 1.20 27.75 12.04
N LEU A 327 -0.12 27.86 11.92
CA LEU A 327 -0.93 26.88 11.20
C LEU A 327 -0.59 26.89 9.70
N VAL A 328 -0.44 28.05 9.07
CA VAL A 328 -0.03 28.15 7.66
C VAL A 328 1.35 27.54 7.43
N GLU A 329 2.30 27.70 8.36
CA GLU A 329 3.60 27.02 8.30
C GLU A 329 3.45 25.50 8.48
N ALA A 330 2.63 25.05 9.42
CA ALA A 330 2.32 23.64 9.61
C ALA A 330 1.65 23.03 8.37
N ALA A 331 0.83 23.80 7.64
CA ALA A 331 0.22 23.39 6.38
C ALA A 331 1.28 23.06 5.32
N LYS A 332 2.32 23.90 5.20
CA LYS A 332 3.44 23.63 4.28
C LYS A 332 4.17 22.35 4.64
N LEU A 333 4.37 22.09 5.92
CA LEU A 333 5.01 20.85 6.39
C LEU A 333 4.12 19.62 6.15
N LEU A 334 2.80 19.77 6.33
CA LEU A 334 1.83 18.71 6.08
C LEU A 334 1.74 18.37 4.58
N ASP A 335 1.72 19.39 3.73
CA ASP A 335 1.78 19.21 2.28
C ASP A 335 3.12 18.60 1.86
N GLN A 336 4.26 19.03 2.41
CA GLN A 336 5.55 18.38 2.14
C GLN A 336 5.57 16.90 2.54
N LYS A 337 5.00 16.58 3.72
CA LYS A 337 4.92 15.21 4.23
C LYS A 337 4.14 14.30 3.27
N TYR A 338 3.02 14.78 2.72
CA TYR A 338 2.14 13.96 1.89
C TYR A 338 2.35 14.11 0.37
N ASP A 339 2.94 15.21 -0.10
CA ASP A 339 3.28 15.43 -1.52
C ASP A 339 4.62 14.76 -1.91
N ALA A 340 5.56 14.54 -1.00
CA ALA A 340 6.85 13.90 -1.34
C ALA A 340 6.79 12.36 -1.43
N THR A 341 5.82 11.72 -0.78
CA THR A 341 5.86 10.26 -0.54
C THR A 341 4.61 9.52 -0.99
N GLY A 342 3.46 10.18 -1.13
CA GLY A 342 2.18 9.46 -1.20
C GLY A 342 1.96 8.48 -0.03
N ARG A 343 2.72 8.63 1.05
CA ARG A 343 2.69 7.84 2.30
C ARG A 343 2.42 8.78 3.46
#